data_AF-A0A6M3LL51-F1
#
_entry.id   AF-A0A6M3LL51-F1
#
_cell.length_a   1.000
_cell.length_b   1.000
_cell.length_c   1.000
_cell.angle_alpha   90.00
_cell.angle_beta   90.00
_cell.angle_gamma   90.00
#
_symmetry.space_group_name_H-M   'P 1'
#
loop_
_entity.id
_entity.type
_entity.pdbx_description
1 polymer ?
#
loop_
_entity_poly.entity_id
_entity_poly.type
_entity_poly.pdbx_seq_one_letter_code
_entity_poly.pdbx_strand_id
1 'polypeptide(L)'
;MFTPEQIAALEAPLNKANVKTRKQANIELSYVEAWHAIAEANRIFGFDAWNRETVDLRQLGDVRTVNNKFRVGYSARVRITVHTDGRTIVREGCGFGSGIDNDADQAHESALKEAESDAMKRALMTFGNPFGLALYDKTQANVVVEPHPRSAAVVAGEASLIMCRTAADFDEWGSKNKSALENMTPEDRAHLVAMWKRGKADAAKSDPFAQEAA
;
A
#
# COMPACT_ATOMS: atom_id res chain seq x y z
N MET A 1 -1.95 -2.19 23.25
CA MET A 1 -2.95 -2.35 22.15
C MET A 1 -2.38 -1.53 21.01
N PHE A 2 -2.68 -1.80 19.73
CA PHE A 2 -2.26 -0.83 18.71
C PHE A 2 -2.86 0.55 19.03
N THR A 3 -2.11 1.63 18.79
CA THR A 3 -2.65 2.98 18.97
C THR A 3 -3.81 3.22 17.97
N PRO A 4 -4.71 4.18 18.22
CA PRO A 4 -5.77 4.51 17.26
C PRO A 4 -5.24 4.80 15.86
N GLU A 5 -4.07 5.44 15.74
CA GLU A 5 -3.41 5.76 14.47
C GLU A 5 -2.91 4.49 13.76
N GLN A 6 -2.33 3.55 14.53
CA GLN A 6 -1.89 2.26 14.00
C GLN A 6 -3.10 1.42 13.53
N ILE A 7 -4.18 1.40 14.30
CA ILE A 7 -5.42 0.71 13.92
C ILE A 7 -5.97 1.30 12.62
N ALA A 8 -6.11 2.62 12.54
CA ALA A 8 -6.58 3.28 11.33
C ALA A 8 -5.69 2.97 10.11
N ALA A 9 -4.37 2.95 10.30
CA ALA A 9 -3.43 2.61 9.24
C ALA A 9 -3.51 1.13 8.82
N LEU A 10 -3.79 0.20 9.74
CA LEU A 10 -3.96 -1.23 9.45
C LEU A 10 -5.30 -1.55 8.77
N GLU A 11 -6.34 -0.80 9.09
CA GLU A 11 -7.68 -0.93 8.49
C GLU A 11 -7.77 -0.25 7.12
N ALA A 12 -6.89 0.72 6.85
CA ALA A 12 -6.86 1.49 5.61
C ALA A 12 -6.86 0.58 4.36
N PRO A 13 -7.61 0.94 3.30
CA PRO A 13 -7.59 0.20 2.04
C PRO A 13 -6.20 0.06 1.42
N LEU A 14 -6.01 -1.00 0.64
CA LEU A 14 -4.79 -1.19 -0.14
C LEU A 14 -4.83 -0.33 -1.40
N ASN A 15 -3.83 0.52 -1.60
CA ASN A 15 -3.69 1.29 -2.82
C ASN A 15 -3.35 0.36 -4.00
N LYS A 16 -4.17 0.42 -5.07
CA LYS A 16 -4.00 -0.34 -6.31
C LYS A 16 -2.64 -0.14 -6.97
N ALA A 17 -1.98 1.01 -6.79
CA ALA A 17 -0.63 1.26 -7.30
C ALA A 17 0.44 0.29 -6.73
N ASN A 18 0.19 -0.23 -5.53
CA ASN A 18 1.08 -1.17 -4.84
C ASN A 18 0.73 -2.64 -5.13
N VAL A 19 -0.28 -2.88 -5.98
CA VAL A 19 -0.68 -4.22 -6.41
C VAL A 19 0.00 -4.55 -7.73
N LYS A 20 0.72 -5.66 -7.75
CA LYS A 20 1.30 -6.24 -8.97
C LYS A 20 0.52 -7.48 -9.37
N THR A 21 0.57 -7.84 -10.64
CA THR A 21 0.01 -9.09 -11.15
C THR A 21 1.08 -9.96 -11.78
N ARG A 22 0.93 -11.28 -11.65
CA ARG A 22 1.75 -12.27 -12.36
C ARG A 22 0.86 -13.35 -12.95
N LYS A 23 1.23 -13.89 -14.11
CA LYS A 23 0.55 -15.05 -14.71
C LYS A 23 1.22 -16.33 -14.26
N GLN A 24 0.47 -17.23 -13.65
CA GLN A 24 0.94 -18.55 -13.23
C GLN A 24 -0.12 -19.59 -13.59
N ALA A 25 0.25 -20.59 -14.39
CA ALA A 25 -0.66 -21.68 -14.81
C ALA A 25 -2.02 -21.19 -15.36
N ASN A 26 -2.00 -20.20 -16.26
CA ASN A 26 -3.18 -19.51 -16.84
C ASN A 26 -4.06 -18.74 -15.85
N ILE A 27 -3.64 -18.59 -14.60
CA ILE A 27 -4.31 -17.77 -13.60
C ILE A 27 -3.49 -16.49 -13.40
N GLU A 28 -4.15 -15.34 -13.41
CA GLU A 28 -3.54 -14.09 -12.98
C GLU A 28 -3.66 -13.96 -11.46
N LEU A 29 -2.52 -13.77 -10.79
CA LEU A 29 -2.43 -13.64 -9.34
C LEU A 29 -1.97 -12.23 -8.98
N SER A 30 -2.78 -11.55 -8.16
CA SER A 30 -2.41 -10.27 -7.57
C SER A 30 -1.56 -10.46 -6.32
N TYR A 31 -0.54 -9.63 -6.14
CA TYR A 31 0.32 -9.67 -4.97
C TYR A 31 0.88 -8.29 -4.63
N VAL A 32 1.32 -8.14 -3.38
CA VAL A 32 2.14 -7.02 -2.91
C VAL A 32 3.61 -7.44 -2.94
N GLU A 33 4.49 -6.55 -3.38
CA GLU A 33 5.94 -6.78 -3.38
C GLU A 33 6.51 -6.79 -1.95
N ALA A 34 7.55 -7.58 -1.72
CA ALA A 34 8.14 -7.74 -0.40
C ALA A 34 8.67 -6.42 0.19
N TRP A 35 9.29 -5.58 -0.64
CA TRP A 35 9.80 -4.27 -0.22
C TRP A 35 8.67 -3.35 0.27
N HIS A 36 7.50 -3.39 -0.38
CA HIS A 36 6.35 -2.57 0.01
C HIS A 36 5.78 -3.03 1.34
N ALA A 37 5.65 -4.35 1.55
CA ALA A 37 5.23 -4.89 2.83
C ALA A 37 6.18 -4.50 3.97
N ILE A 38 7.50 -4.46 3.72
CA ILE A 38 8.49 -3.98 4.72
C ILE A 38 8.32 -2.47 4.96
N ALA A 39 8.12 -1.68 3.91
CA ALA A 39 7.91 -0.23 4.03
C ALA A 39 6.64 0.09 4.84
N GLU A 40 5.55 -0.65 4.63
CA GLU A 40 4.32 -0.51 5.42
C GLU A 40 4.53 -0.92 6.88
N ALA A 41 5.31 -1.97 7.15
CA ALA A 41 5.64 -2.35 8.52
C ALA A 41 6.43 -1.23 9.23
N ASN A 42 7.42 -0.64 8.54
CA ASN A 42 8.16 0.50 9.07
C ASN A 42 7.27 1.73 9.29
N ARG A 43 6.33 2.00 8.38
CA ARG A 43 5.41 3.15 8.45
C ARG A 43 4.40 3.01 9.59
N ILE A 44 3.85 1.81 9.78
CA ILE A 44 2.76 1.56 10.73
C ILE A 44 3.30 1.24 12.12
N PHE A 45 4.29 0.36 12.22
CA PHE A 45 4.81 -0.09 13.51
C PHE A 45 5.92 0.82 14.05
N GLY A 46 6.70 1.43 13.16
CA GLY A 46 7.98 2.07 13.50
C GLY A 46 9.13 1.10 13.24
N PHE A 47 10.17 1.55 12.53
CA PHE A 47 11.27 0.67 12.06
C PHE A 47 12.04 -0.03 13.21
N ASP A 48 11.97 0.50 14.42
CA ASP A 48 12.60 -0.01 15.64
C ASP A 48 11.64 -0.79 16.55
N ALA A 49 10.36 -0.89 16.17
CA ALA A 49 9.30 -1.49 16.97
C ALA A 49 8.78 -2.82 16.41
N TRP A 50 9.44 -3.39 15.40
CA TRP A 50 9.14 -4.75 14.93
C TRP A 50 10.40 -5.52 14.53
N ASN A 51 10.31 -6.84 14.56
CA ASN A 51 11.37 -7.74 14.13
C ASN A 51 10.83 -8.84 13.21
N ARG A 52 11.68 -9.27 12.26
CA ARG A 52 11.47 -10.43 11.41
C ARG A 52 12.46 -11.53 11.79
N GLU A 53 11.96 -12.73 12.05
CA GLU A 53 12.78 -13.91 12.33
C GLU A 53 12.42 -15.04 11.36
N THR A 54 13.43 -15.63 10.71
CA THR A 54 13.25 -16.87 9.94
C THR A 54 13.40 -18.05 10.89
N VAL A 55 12.25 -18.60 11.30
CA VAL A 55 12.13 -19.65 12.32
C VAL A 55 12.48 -21.03 11.76
N ASP A 56 12.14 -21.27 10.50
CA ASP A 56 12.45 -22.51 9.80
C ASP A 56 12.70 -22.20 8.33
N LEU A 57 13.65 -22.89 7.73
CA LEU A 57 13.94 -22.81 6.30
C LEU A 57 14.54 -24.15 5.87
N ARG A 58 13.84 -24.84 4.98
CA ARG A 58 14.23 -26.19 4.57
C ARG A 58 13.92 -26.46 3.10
N GLN A 59 14.81 -27.23 2.48
CA GLN A 59 14.58 -27.81 1.17
C GLN A 59 13.47 -28.87 1.24
N LEU A 60 12.61 -28.90 0.22
CA LEU A 60 11.52 -29.85 0.08
C LEU A 60 11.88 -30.91 -0.98
N GLY A 61 12.12 -32.13 -0.51
CA GLY A 61 12.48 -33.26 -1.37
C GLY A 61 13.83 -33.08 -2.06
N ASP A 62 14.13 -33.99 -2.97
CA ASP A 62 15.40 -33.99 -3.70
C ASP A 62 15.41 -32.96 -4.83
N VAL A 63 16.61 -32.48 -5.16
CA VAL A 63 16.87 -31.66 -6.34
C VAL A 63 16.57 -32.50 -7.58
N ARG A 64 15.75 -31.96 -8.50
CA ARG A 64 15.35 -32.67 -9.71
C ARG A 64 15.93 -31.99 -10.94
N THR A 65 16.29 -32.77 -11.95
CA THR A 65 16.65 -32.24 -13.26
C THR A 65 15.52 -32.50 -14.25
N VAL A 66 14.95 -31.44 -14.83
CA VAL A 66 13.87 -31.53 -15.81
C VAL A 66 14.18 -30.58 -16.97
N ASN A 67 14.22 -31.11 -18.20
CA ASN A 67 14.57 -30.36 -19.41
C ASN A 67 15.91 -29.62 -19.26
N ASN A 68 16.94 -30.32 -18.77
CA ASN A 68 18.28 -29.79 -18.50
C ASN A 68 18.35 -28.60 -17.53
N LYS A 69 17.33 -28.42 -16.68
CA LYS A 69 17.31 -27.42 -15.61
C LYS A 69 17.17 -28.09 -14.26
N PHE A 70 17.92 -27.60 -13.28
CA PHE A 70 17.71 -27.92 -11.87
C PHE A 70 16.38 -27.32 -11.41
N ARG A 71 15.67 -28.08 -10.58
CA ARG A 71 14.42 -27.70 -9.95
C ARG A 71 14.48 -28.04 -8.49
N VAL A 72 14.29 -27.03 -7.66
CA VAL A 72 14.35 -27.14 -6.20
C VAL A 72 13.16 -26.41 -5.59
N GLY A 73 12.71 -26.89 -4.43
CA GLY A 73 11.63 -26.27 -3.67
C GLY A 73 12.08 -26.04 -2.24
N TYR A 74 11.67 -24.94 -1.64
CA TYR A 74 11.92 -24.61 -0.24
C TYR A 74 10.62 -24.25 0.47
N SER A 75 10.50 -24.61 1.74
CA SER A 75 9.53 -23.99 2.66
C SER A 75 10.26 -23.14 3.68
N ALA A 76 9.70 -21.98 4.00
CA ALA A 76 10.14 -21.17 5.12
C ALA A 76 8.97 -20.92 6.08
N ARG A 77 9.29 -20.74 7.37
CA ARG A 77 8.40 -20.17 8.37
C ARG A 77 9.04 -18.91 8.92
N VAL A 78 8.33 -17.79 8.82
CA VAL A 78 8.77 -16.48 9.31
C VAL A 78 7.86 -16.03 10.43
N ARG A 79 8.46 -15.49 11.49
CA ARG A 79 7.79 -14.84 12.62
C ARG A 79 7.99 -13.33 12.54
N ILE A 80 6.88 -12.61 12.69
CA ILE A 80 6.84 -11.16 12.85
C ILE A 80 6.47 -10.87 14.29
N THR A 81 7.31 -10.10 14.97
CA THR A 81 7.08 -9.64 16.34
C THR A 81 6.96 -8.14 16.32
N VAL A 82 5.85 -7.60 16.83
CA VAL A 82 5.60 -6.16 16.91
C VAL A 82 5.47 -5.75 18.36
N HIS A 83 6.20 -4.71 18.76
CA HIS A 83 6.18 -4.12 20.09
C HIS A 83 5.35 -2.83 20.05
N THR A 84 4.29 -2.76 20.86
CA THR A 84 3.37 -1.60 20.91
C THR A 84 2.76 -1.50 22.30
N ASP A 85 2.82 -0.31 22.91
CA ASP A 85 2.22 0.03 24.21
C ASP A 85 2.27 -1.11 25.25
N GLY A 86 3.49 -1.48 25.64
CA GLY A 86 3.75 -2.49 26.68
C GLY A 86 3.33 -3.91 26.29
N ARG A 87 3.01 -4.19 25.02
CA ARG A 87 2.63 -5.51 24.52
C ARG A 87 3.54 -5.95 23.37
N THR A 88 3.64 -7.26 23.24
CA THR A 88 4.30 -7.92 22.11
C THR A 88 3.27 -8.75 21.36
N ILE A 89 3.11 -8.50 20.07
CA ILE A 89 2.18 -9.20 19.18
C ILE A 89 3.01 -10.04 18.23
N VAL A 90 2.72 -11.34 18.17
CA VAL A 90 3.46 -12.30 17.33
C VAL A 90 2.53 -12.89 16.28
N ARG A 91 2.97 -12.88 15.02
CA ARG A 91 2.30 -13.53 13.89
C ARG A 91 3.33 -14.38 13.15
N GLU A 92 2.90 -15.54 12.68
CA GLU A 92 3.74 -16.41 11.87
C GLU A 92 3.08 -16.67 10.51
N GLY A 93 3.92 -16.90 9.51
CA GLY A 93 3.51 -17.26 8.17
C GLY A 93 4.45 -18.33 7.62
N CYS A 94 3.90 -19.26 6.86
CA CYS A 94 4.66 -20.24 6.09
C CYS A 94 4.61 -19.86 4.62
N GLY A 95 5.74 -19.95 3.93
CA GLY A 95 5.87 -19.64 2.51
C GLY A 95 6.54 -20.75 1.73
N PHE A 96 6.36 -20.71 0.41
CA PHE A 96 6.98 -21.65 -0.51
C PHE A 96 7.72 -20.88 -1.61
N GLY A 97 8.88 -21.40 -1.99
CA GLY A 97 9.66 -20.88 -3.11
C GLY A 97 10.13 -22.00 -4.02
N SER A 98 10.18 -21.71 -5.32
CA SER A 98 10.64 -22.65 -6.33
C SER A 98 11.71 -22.03 -7.21
N GLY A 99 12.81 -22.76 -7.37
CA GLY A 99 13.93 -22.35 -8.19
C GLY A 99 14.05 -23.24 -9.40
N ILE A 100 14.21 -22.64 -10.59
CA ILE A 100 14.39 -23.35 -11.84
C ILE A 100 15.50 -22.65 -12.62
N ASP A 101 16.68 -23.26 -12.68
CA ASP A 101 17.83 -22.68 -13.38
C ASP A 101 18.72 -23.77 -14.01
N ASN A 102 19.59 -23.38 -14.94
CA ASN A 102 20.62 -24.28 -15.47
C ASN A 102 21.76 -24.49 -14.46
N ASP A 103 21.95 -23.55 -13.54
CA ASP A 103 22.91 -23.61 -12.43
C ASP A 103 22.20 -24.02 -11.13
N ALA A 104 22.77 -24.98 -10.40
CA ALA A 104 22.15 -25.50 -9.19
C ALA A 104 22.10 -24.45 -8.08
N ASP A 105 23.18 -23.69 -7.89
CA ASP A 105 23.28 -22.69 -6.82
C ASP A 105 22.29 -21.54 -7.07
N GLN A 106 22.12 -21.12 -8.33
CA GLN A 106 21.10 -20.12 -8.70
C GLN A 106 19.67 -20.64 -8.49
N ALA A 107 19.41 -21.93 -8.73
CA ALA A 107 18.13 -22.54 -8.40
C ALA A 107 17.89 -22.56 -6.87
N HIS A 108 18.88 -22.92 -6.07
CA HIS A 108 18.79 -22.90 -4.61
C HIS A 108 18.59 -21.47 -4.07
N GLU A 109 19.36 -20.51 -4.55
CA GLU A 109 19.31 -19.11 -4.14
C GLU A 109 17.92 -18.50 -4.39
N SER A 110 17.38 -18.69 -5.61
CA SER A 110 16.07 -18.15 -5.98
C SER A 110 14.94 -18.77 -5.17
N ALA A 111 14.93 -20.10 -5.00
CA ALA A 111 13.90 -20.80 -4.23
C ALA A 111 13.90 -20.38 -2.75
N LEU A 112 15.09 -20.27 -2.15
CA LEU A 112 15.27 -19.87 -0.75
C LEU A 112 14.74 -18.45 -0.52
N LYS A 113 15.14 -17.49 -1.37
CA LYS A 113 14.72 -16.10 -1.28
C LYS A 113 13.21 -15.93 -1.48
N GLU A 114 12.63 -16.67 -2.43
CA GLU A 114 11.19 -16.66 -2.66
C GLU A 114 10.43 -17.22 -1.45
N ALA A 115 10.87 -18.35 -0.89
CA ALA A 115 10.21 -18.99 0.25
C ALA A 115 10.18 -18.08 1.48
N GLU A 116 11.31 -17.47 1.83
CA GLU A 116 11.40 -16.55 2.97
C GLU A 116 10.53 -15.30 2.75
N SER A 117 10.58 -14.70 1.56
CA SER A 117 9.80 -13.51 1.23
C SER A 117 8.30 -13.78 1.22
N ASP A 118 7.88 -14.95 0.73
CA ASP A 118 6.47 -15.37 0.76
C ASP A 118 6.00 -15.60 2.19
N ALA A 119 6.78 -16.29 3.03
CA ALA A 119 6.48 -16.52 4.44
C ALA A 119 6.31 -15.20 5.21
N MET A 120 7.22 -14.24 4.99
CA MET A 120 7.15 -12.90 5.57
C MET A 120 5.87 -12.17 5.17
N LYS A 121 5.55 -12.12 3.87
CA LYS A 121 4.32 -11.45 3.39
C LYS A 121 3.07 -12.08 3.99
N ARG A 122 3.03 -13.42 4.11
CA ARG A 122 1.90 -14.16 4.69
C ARG A 122 1.76 -13.92 6.19
N ALA A 123 2.86 -13.75 6.92
CA ALA A 123 2.81 -13.34 8.32
C ALA A 123 2.27 -11.90 8.47
N LEU A 124 2.81 -10.96 7.67
CA LEU A 124 2.44 -9.55 7.68
C LEU A 124 0.98 -9.30 7.28
N MET A 125 0.47 -10.05 6.31
CA MET A 125 -0.92 -9.99 5.86
C MET A 125 -1.93 -10.04 7.02
N THR A 126 -1.64 -10.83 8.06
CA THR A 126 -2.57 -11.02 9.18
C THR A 126 -2.77 -9.77 10.04
N PHE A 127 -2.01 -8.70 9.81
CA PHE A 127 -2.18 -7.41 10.49
C PHE A 127 -3.21 -6.50 9.80
N GLY A 128 -3.40 -6.57 8.48
CA GLY A 128 -4.34 -5.66 7.82
C GLY A 128 -4.27 -5.58 6.29
N ASN A 129 -5.17 -4.78 5.73
CA ASN A 129 -5.34 -4.56 4.30
C ASN A 129 -4.06 -4.08 3.57
N PRO A 130 -3.26 -3.14 4.12
CA PRO A 130 -2.05 -2.65 3.44
C PRO A 130 -1.00 -3.74 3.18
N PHE A 131 -0.99 -4.81 3.99
CA PHE A 131 -0.08 -5.94 3.83
C PHE A 131 -0.57 -6.99 2.81
N GLY A 132 -1.65 -6.70 2.08
CA GLY A 132 -2.18 -7.58 1.04
C GLY A 132 -3.40 -8.40 1.46
N LEU A 133 -3.95 -8.24 2.67
CA LEU A 133 -5.17 -8.92 3.09
C LEU A 133 -6.35 -8.61 2.15
N ALA A 134 -6.43 -7.38 1.65
CA ALA A 134 -7.45 -6.96 0.68
C ALA A 134 -7.45 -7.78 -0.62
N LEU A 135 -6.34 -8.41 -0.98
CA LEU A 135 -6.22 -9.24 -2.19
C LEU A 135 -6.85 -10.64 -2.02
N TYR A 136 -7.15 -11.06 -0.80
CA TYR A 136 -7.78 -12.35 -0.52
C TYR A 136 -9.30 -12.27 -0.65
N ASP A 137 -9.86 -11.06 -0.56
CA ASP A 137 -11.23 -10.80 -0.95
C ASP A 137 -11.35 -10.85 -2.48
N LYS A 138 -12.14 -11.80 -2.98
CA LYS A 138 -12.38 -11.98 -4.42
C LYS A 138 -13.03 -10.76 -5.07
N THR A 139 -13.78 -9.97 -4.30
CA THR A 139 -14.38 -8.72 -4.78
C THR A 139 -13.39 -7.56 -4.77
N GLN A 140 -12.25 -7.71 -4.08
CA GLN A 140 -11.24 -6.68 -3.87
C GLN A 140 -11.84 -5.35 -3.39
N ALA A 141 -12.86 -5.40 -2.52
CA ALA A 141 -13.61 -4.21 -2.10
C ALA A 141 -12.72 -3.18 -1.37
N ASN A 142 -11.66 -3.64 -0.72
CA ASN A 142 -10.68 -2.81 -0.02
C ASN A 142 -9.41 -2.54 -0.86
N VAL A 143 -9.46 -2.76 -2.17
CA VAL A 143 -8.41 -2.32 -3.10
C VAL A 143 -8.91 -1.08 -3.81
N VAL A 144 -8.37 0.08 -3.43
CA VAL A 144 -8.82 1.36 -3.94
C VAL A 144 -7.75 1.99 -4.81
N VAL A 145 -8.18 2.76 -5.80
CA VAL A 145 -7.28 3.74 -6.42
C VAL A 145 -7.27 4.93 -5.47
N GLU A 146 -6.36 4.92 -4.49
CA GLU A 146 -6.14 6.15 -3.73
C GLU A 146 -5.53 7.19 -4.68
N PRO A 147 -5.98 8.46 -4.63
CA PRO A 147 -5.20 9.53 -5.22
C PRO A 147 -3.80 9.46 -4.60
N HIS A 148 -2.77 9.70 -5.44
CA HIS A 148 -1.34 9.68 -5.09
C HIS A 148 -1.08 10.18 -3.66
N PRO A 149 -0.10 9.61 -2.91
CA PRO A 149 0.22 10.08 -1.56
C PRO A 149 0.35 11.59 -1.59
N ARG A 150 -0.63 12.24 -0.96
CA ARG A 150 -0.86 13.68 -1.10
C ARG A 150 0.39 14.38 -0.58
N SER A 151 1.05 15.16 -1.42
CA SER A 151 2.14 16.00 -0.95
C SER A 151 1.64 16.87 0.21
N ALA A 152 2.53 17.26 1.14
CA ALA A 152 2.15 18.16 2.24
C ALA A 152 1.46 19.44 1.73
N ALA A 153 1.83 19.87 0.53
CA ALA A 153 1.19 20.99 -0.17
C ALA A 153 -0.26 20.68 -0.60
N VAL A 154 -0.57 19.47 -1.05
CA VAL A 154 -1.96 19.06 -1.33
C VAL A 154 -2.80 19.04 -0.06
N VAL A 155 -2.30 18.43 1.02
CA VAL A 155 -3.03 18.36 2.29
C VAL A 155 -3.34 19.78 2.83
N ALA A 156 -2.36 20.69 2.77
CA ALA A 156 -2.55 22.09 3.15
C ALA A 156 -3.56 22.82 2.24
N GLY A 157 -3.52 22.54 0.92
CA GLY A 157 -4.47 23.08 -0.05
C GLY A 157 -5.91 22.62 0.20
N GLU A 158 -6.11 21.33 0.49
CA GLU A 158 -7.43 20.77 0.82
C GLU A 158 -8.00 21.39 2.09
N ALA A 159 -7.20 21.48 3.15
CA ALA A 159 -7.63 22.09 4.41
C ALA A 159 -8.05 23.55 4.22
N SER A 160 -7.30 24.30 3.40
CA SER A 160 -7.61 25.69 3.07
C SER A 160 -8.91 25.83 2.26
N LEU A 161 -9.13 24.94 1.29
CA LEU A 161 -10.36 24.93 0.47
C LEU A 161 -11.61 24.58 1.28
N ILE A 162 -11.50 23.70 2.30
CA ILE A 162 -12.61 23.34 3.20
C ILE A 162 -13.07 24.56 4.04
N MET A 163 -12.16 25.49 4.31
CA MET A 163 -12.44 26.69 5.09
C MET A 163 -13.09 27.82 4.27
N CYS A 164 -13.03 27.77 2.93
CA CYS A 164 -13.73 28.71 2.06
C CYS A 164 -15.25 28.58 2.23
N ARG A 165 -15.96 29.71 2.30
CA ARG A 165 -17.41 29.77 2.50
C ARG A 165 -18.14 30.47 1.37
N THR A 166 -17.52 31.46 0.74
CA THR A 166 -18.12 32.26 -0.34
C THR A 166 -17.39 32.03 -1.66
N ALA A 167 -18.05 32.35 -2.79
CA ALA A 167 -17.40 32.30 -4.10
C ALA A 167 -16.15 33.21 -4.18
N ALA A 168 -16.15 34.34 -3.46
CA ALA A 168 -15.01 35.24 -3.35
C ALA A 168 -13.82 34.61 -2.61
N ASP A 169 -14.06 33.84 -1.54
CA ASP A 169 -13.01 33.12 -0.82
C ASP A 169 -12.30 32.13 -1.74
N PHE A 170 -13.06 31.44 -2.60
CA PHE A 170 -12.49 30.54 -3.60
C PHE A 170 -11.66 31.31 -4.64
N ASP A 171 -12.11 32.47 -5.11
CA ASP A 171 -11.34 33.30 -6.05
C ASP A 171 -10.02 33.82 -5.47
N GLU A 172 -10.05 34.24 -4.21
CA GLU A 172 -8.86 34.65 -3.48
C GLU A 172 -7.90 33.47 -3.30
N TRP A 173 -8.42 32.30 -2.92
CA TRP A 173 -7.62 31.08 -2.79
C TRP A 173 -6.94 30.70 -4.10
N GLY A 174 -7.67 30.72 -5.23
CA GLY A 174 -7.13 30.39 -6.54
C GLY A 174 -6.02 31.35 -6.98
N SER A 175 -6.18 32.65 -6.68
CA SER A 175 -5.18 33.67 -6.96
C SER A 175 -3.91 33.49 -6.14
N LYS A 176 -4.05 33.22 -4.83
CA LYS A 176 -2.92 33.01 -3.91
C LYS A 176 -2.13 31.74 -4.20
N ASN A 177 -2.80 30.67 -4.64
CA ASN A 177 -2.20 29.35 -4.81
C ASN A 177 -1.78 29.04 -6.25
N LYS A 178 -1.91 29.99 -7.20
CA LYS A 178 -1.60 29.77 -8.62
C LYS A 178 -0.19 29.21 -8.85
N SER A 179 0.84 29.85 -8.30
CA SER A 179 2.23 29.39 -8.47
C SER A 179 2.50 28.05 -7.78
N ALA A 180 1.87 27.81 -6.62
CA ALA A 180 1.98 26.53 -5.93
C ALA A 180 1.38 25.39 -6.79
N LEU A 181 0.20 25.61 -7.38
CA LEU A 181 -0.46 24.65 -8.27
C LEU A 181 0.35 24.37 -9.54
N GLU A 182 1.02 25.37 -10.11
CA GLU A 182 1.87 25.21 -11.29
C GLU A 182 3.10 24.31 -11.03
N ASN A 183 3.61 24.30 -9.79
CA ASN A 183 4.77 23.51 -9.36
C ASN A 183 4.40 22.12 -8.80
N MET A 184 3.12 21.77 -8.74
CA MET A 184 2.65 20.45 -8.31
C MET A 184 2.71 19.41 -9.43
N THR A 185 2.62 18.13 -9.06
CA THR A 185 2.40 17.06 -10.06
C THR A 185 1.07 17.28 -10.78
N PRO A 186 0.94 16.81 -12.04
CA PRO A 186 -0.32 16.93 -12.78
C PRO A 186 -1.53 16.38 -12.02
N GLU A 187 -1.35 15.29 -11.27
CA GLU A 187 -2.37 14.61 -10.48
C GLU A 187 -2.80 15.45 -9.26
N ASP A 188 -1.84 15.95 -8.47
CA ASP A 188 -2.07 16.80 -7.29
C ASP A 188 -2.79 18.10 -7.67
N ARG A 189 -2.34 18.72 -8.77
CA ARG A 189 -2.96 19.92 -9.33
C ARG A 189 -4.39 19.64 -9.79
N ALA A 190 -4.62 18.54 -10.52
CA ALA A 190 -5.94 18.20 -11.02
C ALA A 190 -6.94 18.00 -9.88
N HIS A 191 -6.51 17.35 -8.79
CA HIS A 191 -7.32 17.12 -7.60
C HIS A 191 -7.74 18.43 -6.89
N LEU A 192 -6.79 19.30 -6.56
CA LEU A 192 -7.10 20.59 -5.91
C LEU A 192 -7.94 21.50 -6.81
N VAL A 193 -7.69 21.53 -8.12
CA VAL A 193 -8.49 22.30 -9.07
C VAL A 193 -9.92 21.77 -9.16
N ALA A 194 -10.12 20.45 -9.11
CA ALA A 194 -11.46 19.86 -9.10
C ALA A 194 -12.22 20.23 -7.80
N MET A 195 -11.56 20.15 -6.64
CA MET A 195 -12.14 20.58 -5.36
C MET A 195 -12.50 22.07 -5.36
N TRP A 196 -11.59 22.92 -5.84
CA TRP A 196 -11.79 24.37 -5.96
C TRP A 196 -12.99 24.71 -6.84
N LYS A 197 -13.07 24.15 -8.05
CA LYS A 197 -14.19 24.39 -8.98
C LYS A 197 -15.53 23.95 -8.39
N ARG A 198 -15.57 22.78 -7.75
CA ARG A 198 -16.78 22.27 -7.09
C ARG A 198 -17.21 23.19 -5.94
N GLY A 199 -16.30 23.50 -5.03
CA GLY A 199 -16.58 24.37 -3.88
C GLY A 199 -17.07 25.75 -4.29
N LYS A 200 -16.43 26.37 -5.30
CA LYS A 200 -16.88 27.66 -5.85
C LYS A 200 -18.29 27.59 -6.44
N ALA A 201 -18.58 26.53 -7.21
CA ALA A 201 -19.89 26.35 -7.81
C ALA A 201 -21.00 26.13 -6.77
N ASP A 202 -20.70 25.41 -5.69
CA ASP A 202 -21.64 25.17 -4.60
C ASP A 202 -21.86 26.47 -3.78
N ALA A 203 -20.80 27.21 -3.48
CA ALA A 203 -20.88 28.49 -2.78
C ALA A 203 -21.70 29.54 -3.54
N ALA A 204 -21.57 29.58 -4.88
CA ALA A 204 -22.34 30.49 -5.73
C ALA A 204 -23.84 30.16 -5.78
N LYS A 205 -24.23 28.89 -5.57
CA LYS A 205 -25.64 28.47 -5.50
C LYS A 205 -26.27 28.76 -4.14
N SER A 206 -25.46 28.81 -3.09
CA SER A 206 -25.90 29.12 -1.72
C SER A 206 -25.94 30.62 -1.41
N ASP A 207 -25.55 31.49 -2.35
CA ASP A 207 -25.63 32.94 -2.19
C ASP A 207 -27.10 33.43 -2.25
N PRO A 208 -27.66 33.94 -1.13
CA PRO A 208 -29.05 34.41 -1.09
C PRO A 208 -29.34 35.57 -2.04
N PHE A 209 -28.31 36.28 -2.51
CA PHE A 209 -28.46 37.46 -3.37
C PHE A 209 -28.36 37.15 -4.87
N ALA A 210 -28.09 35.90 -5.26
CA ALA A 210 -28.02 35.50 -6.66
C ALA A 210 -29.41 35.27 -7.32
N GLN A 211 -30.51 35.26 -6.55
CA GLN A 211 -31.86 35.01 -7.06
C GLN A 211 -32.67 36.26 -7.48
N GLU A 212 -32.13 37.48 -7.33
CA GLU A 212 -32.90 38.72 -7.61
C GLU A 212 -32.54 39.43 -8.93
N ALA A 213 -31.86 38.77 -9.87
CA ALA A 213 -31.61 39.31 -11.20
C ALA A 213 -32.17 38.37 -12.29
N ALA A 214 -33.50 38.36 -12.44
CA ALA A 214 -34.21 37.82 -13.60
C ALA A 214 -35.12 38.92 -14.17
#